data_AF-A0A0E0T812-F1
#
_entry.id   AF-A0A0E0T812-F1
#
_cell.length_a   1.000
_cell.length_b   1.000
_cell.length_c   1.000
_cell.angle_alpha   90.00
_cell.angle_beta   90.00
_cell.angle_gamma   90.00
#
_symmetry.space_group_name_H-M   'P 1'
#
loop_
_entity.id
_entity.type
_entity.pdbx_description
1 polymer ?
#
loop_
_entity_poly.entity_id
_entity_poly.type
_entity_poly.pdbx_seq_one_letter_code
_entity_poly.pdbx_strand_id
1 'polypeptide(L)'
;MLFHPKDTREVMQRANKSAAHLAYHLHYFLEHQWNDKKRVWEPSKRLKPVPILPELKEIGEQLQAQREQAMIEWAQTGYVKKLKARLVGRIIHGLGAGHIRETSLTIHPVYGLPYIPASSVKGLVRHWFIEAYCEGEEKQLNEHEIGREIFGTQGNKGIVQFHDIFLIEGLQLTGDVLAVHMKEYYEGNRAATDDQKPVPVSFWTVMATEVDIYLTANRSAPQNDEETVRLLEAAALWTQQALTEWGIGSKTSSGYGRFAEVYDVTEMEFLPIVQKEQVRLEQQKKEREMLEQRKREEEEKARLALLSPEERLVVEIERLTDSQTDEQRSKDVLYQQVIEQRNRQAALALQAYWQRIGQWGKSVSKKQKQKIDKLQQLLNDE
;
A
#
# COMPACT_ATOMS: atom_id res chain seq x y z
N MET A 1 22.49 12.98 27.85
CA MET A 1 21.67 11.74 27.83
C MET A 1 21.88 10.86 29.07
N LEU A 2 22.15 11.40 30.27
CA LEU A 2 22.56 10.60 31.44
C LEU A 2 21.53 9.51 31.84
N PHE A 3 20.23 9.80 31.69
CA PHE A 3 19.12 8.93 32.08
C PHE A 3 18.54 8.05 30.95
N HIS A 4 19.31 7.83 29.87
CA HIS A 4 18.87 7.02 28.73
C HIS A 4 19.31 5.57 28.87
N PRO A 5 18.57 4.61 28.26
CA PRO A 5 19.05 3.25 28.07
C PRO A 5 20.48 3.23 27.50
N LYS A 6 21.32 2.33 28.01
CA LYS A 6 22.77 2.32 27.74
C LYS A 6 23.04 2.04 26.25
N ASP A 7 22.32 1.08 25.69
CA ASP A 7 22.27 0.74 24.27
C ASP A 7 21.92 1.94 23.40
N THR A 8 20.87 2.70 23.73
CA THR A 8 20.50 3.92 22.98
C THR A 8 21.65 4.93 22.99
N ARG A 9 22.29 5.14 24.14
CA ARG A 9 23.44 6.06 24.24
C ARG A 9 24.61 5.61 23.37
N GLU A 10 24.96 4.34 23.40
CA GLU A 10 26.07 3.79 22.63
C GLU A 10 25.82 3.93 21.12
N VAL A 11 24.61 3.62 20.65
CA VAL A 11 24.23 3.80 19.23
C VAL A 11 24.30 5.26 18.83
N MET A 12 23.74 6.17 19.63
CA MET A 12 23.74 7.61 19.34
C MET A 12 25.16 8.20 19.31
N GLN A 13 26.02 7.79 20.25
CA GLN A 13 27.42 8.21 20.29
C GLN A 13 28.20 7.72 19.07
N ARG A 14 28.01 6.45 18.66
CA ARG A 14 28.66 5.89 17.47
C ARG A 14 28.18 6.54 16.18
N ALA A 15 26.89 6.83 16.08
CA ALA A 15 26.30 7.44 14.90
C ALA A 15 26.74 8.90 14.70
N ASN A 16 27.18 9.59 15.77
CA ASN A 16 27.51 11.02 15.78
C ASN A 16 26.39 11.89 15.15
N LYS A 17 25.13 11.50 15.37
CA LYS A 17 23.93 12.18 14.85
C LYS A 17 23.02 12.62 16.00
N SER A 18 22.17 13.60 15.76
CA SER A 18 21.05 13.93 16.64
C SER A 18 19.91 12.93 16.44
N ALA A 19 19.17 12.59 17.51
CA ALA A 19 18.04 11.68 17.39
C ALA A 19 16.86 12.45 16.81
N ALA A 20 16.56 12.28 15.52
CA ALA A 20 15.46 12.98 14.84
C ALA A 20 14.07 12.59 15.38
N HIS A 21 13.93 11.34 15.84
CA HIS A 21 12.68 10.74 16.28
C HIS A 21 12.09 11.44 17.53
N LEU A 22 10.90 12.04 17.40
CA LEU A 22 10.33 12.93 18.42
C LEU A 22 10.07 12.28 19.77
N ALA A 23 9.76 10.97 19.80
CA ALA A 23 9.53 10.28 21.07
C ALA A 23 10.76 10.37 22.02
N TYR A 24 11.99 10.41 21.49
CA TYR A 24 13.18 10.61 22.32
C TYR A 24 13.19 12.00 22.95
N HIS A 25 12.84 13.03 22.20
CA HIS A 25 12.73 14.40 22.72
C HIS A 25 11.61 14.55 23.76
N LEU A 26 10.47 13.91 23.51
CA LEU A 26 9.27 14.03 24.34
C LEU A 26 9.30 13.20 25.61
N HIS A 27 10.01 12.06 25.62
CA HIS A 27 9.97 11.10 26.72
C HIS A 27 11.33 10.84 27.38
N TYR A 28 12.45 11.06 26.69
CA TYR A 28 13.77 10.68 27.19
C TYR A 28 14.72 11.87 27.39
N PHE A 29 14.74 12.87 26.50
CA PHE A 29 15.54 14.11 26.65
C PHE A 29 14.90 15.11 27.64
N LEU A 30 14.37 14.58 28.74
CA LEU A 30 13.79 15.38 29.81
C LEU A 30 14.89 15.93 30.71
N GLU A 31 14.82 17.23 30.98
CA GLU A 31 15.62 17.81 32.05
C GLU A 31 15.10 17.30 33.39
N HIS A 32 16.02 16.99 34.29
CA HIS A 32 15.70 16.59 35.63
C HIS A 32 16.11 17.71 36.58
N GLN A 33 15.27 17.97 37.57
CA GLN A 33 15.54 18.91 38.65
C GLN A 33 15.59 18.15 39.97
N TRP A 34 16.45 18.61 40.88
CA TRP A 34 16.54 18.04 42.21
C TRP A 34 15.35 18.51 43.05
N ASN A 35 14.60 17.57 43.63
CA ASN A 35 13.51 17.87 44.55
C ASN A 35 14.01 17.73 45.99
N ASP A 36 14.27 18.85 46.67
CA ASP A 36 14.77 18.86 48.05
C ASP A 36 13.85 18.13 49.04
N LYS A 37 12.53 18.22 48.86
CA LYS A 37 11.55 17.59 49.76
C LYS A 37 11.55 16.07 49.64
N LYS A 38 11.61 15.56 48.41
CA LYS A 38 11.58 14.12 48.12
C LYS A 38 12.97 13.48 48.07
N ARG A 39 14.04 14.29 48.04
CA ARG A 39 15.44 13.86 47.88
C ARG A 39 15.67 12.97 46.65
N VAL A 40 14.96 13.27 45.56
CA VAL A 40 15.06 12.55 44.28
C VAL A 40 15.14 13.54 43.12
N TRP A 41 15.72 13.10 42.01
CA TRP A 41 15.63 13.80 40.73
C TRP A 41 14.27 13.51 40.09
N GLU A 42 13.56 14.57 39.72
CA GLU A 42 12.28 14.45 39.02
C GLU A 42 12.33 15.19 37.67
N PRO A 43 11.56 14.77 36.65
CA PRO A 43 11.44 15.50 35.41
C PRO A 43 10.96 16.93 35.64
N SER A 44 11.64 17.90 35.03
CA SER A 44 11.24 19.30 35.04
C SER A 44 9.86 19.46 34.40
N LYS A 45 9.02 20.27 35.05
CA LYS A 45 7.69 20.64 34.54
C LYS A 45 7.75 21.66 33.40
N ARG A 46 8.91 22.31 33.18
CA ARG A 46 9.08 23.27 32.09
C ARG A 46 9.18 22.53 30.76
N LEU A 47 8.48 23.04 29.75
CA LEU A 47 8.60 22.59 28.37
C LEU A 47 9.69 23.41 27.68
N LYS A 48 10.73 22.75 27.20
CA LYS A 48 11.75 23.37 26.33
C LYS A 48 11.40 23.15 24.88
N PRO A 49 11.54 24.15 24.00
CA PRO A 49 11.28 23.99 22.57
C PRO A 49 11.97 22.74 22.01
N VAL A 50 11.21 21.90 21.33
CA VAL A 50 11.73 20.71 20.65
C VAL A 50 11.86 21.08 19.16
N PRO A 51 13.09 21.19 18.63
CA PRO A 51 13.27 21.52 17.22
C PRO A 51 12.86 20.33 16.34
N ILE A 52 12.21 20.62 15.21
CA ILE A 52 11.97 19.63 14.16
C ILE A 52 13.25 19.54 13.32
N LEU A 53 13.99 18.46 13.52
CA LEU A 53 15.28 18.23 12.87
C LEU A 53 15.10 17.93 11.36
N PRO A 54 16.02 18.37 10.48
CA PRO A 54 15.92 18.14 9.04
C PRO A 54 15.75 16.66 8.66
N GLU A 55 16.41 15.75 9.38
CA GLU A 55 16.31 14.31 9.15
C GLU A 55 14.90 13.77 9.40
N LEU A 56 14.16 14.36 10.34
CA LEU A 56 12.77 13.98 10.58
C LEU A 56 11.86 14.44 9.44
N LYS A 57 12.15 15.61 8.85
CA LYS A 57 11.42 16.12 7.69
C LYS A 57 11.64 15.22 6.48
N GLU A 58 12.88 14.83 6.23
CA GLU A 58 13.23 13.88 5.17
C GLU A 58 12.51 12.53 5.34
N ILE A 59 12.46 11.99 6.56
CA ILE A 59 11.68 10.77 6.86
C ILE A 59 10.18 11.00 6.57
N GLY A 60 9.64 12.17 6.91
CA GLY A 60 8.26 12.53 6.59
C GLY A 60 7.97 12.56 5.10
N GLU A 61 8.81 13.24 4.32
CA GLU A 61 8.69 13.32 2.86
C GLU A 61 8.80 11.94 2.21
N GLN A 62 9.78 11.13 2.64
CA GLN A 62 9.94 9.75 2.17
C GLN A 62 8.72 8.89 2.52
N LEU A 63 8.20 9.00 3.74
CA LEU A 63 7.01 8.28 4.18
C LEU A 63 5.78 8.67 3.35
N GLN A 64 5.58 9.96 3.08
CA GLN A 64 4.47 10.44 2.27
C GLN A 64 4.55 9.87 0.85
N ALA A 65 5.74 9.91 0.22
CA ALA A 65 5.97 9.32 -1.09
C ALA A 65 5.74 7.79 -1.11
N GLN A 66 6.24 7.06 -0.11
CA GLN A 66 6.03 5.62 0.01
C GLN A 66 4.56 5.26 0.21
N ARG A 67 3.83 6.04 1.02
CA ARG A 67 2.39 5.84 1.21
C ARG A 67 1.61 6.08 -0.07
N GLU A 68 1.90 7.16 -0.78
CA GLU A 68 1.23 7.43 -2.06
C GLU A 68 1.49 6.33 -3.08
N GLN A 69 2.74 5.86 -3.19
CA GLN A 69 3.09 4.71 -4.04
C GLN A 69 2.32 3.44 -3.65
N ALA A 70 2.23 3.12 -2.35
CA ALA A 70 1.46 1.97 -1.88
C ALA A 70 -0.03 2.08 -2.22
N MET A 71 -0.60 3.29 -2.18
CA MET A 71 -1.99 3.53 -2.58
C MET A 71 -2.18 3.38 -4.09
N ILE A 72 -1.21 3.83 -4.89
CA ILE A 72 -1.24 3.65 -6.36
C ILE A 72 -1.21 2.16 -6.72
N GLU A 73 -0.37 1.38 -6.04
CA GLU A 73 -0.34 -0.08 -6.19
C GLU A 73 -1.65 -0.73 -5.75
N TRP A 74 -2.22 -0.29 -4.63
CA TRP A 74 -3.53 -0.76 -4.16
C TRP A 74 -4.63 -0.50 -5.20
N ALA A 75 -4.65 0.67 -5.83
CA ALA A 75 -5.65 1.06 -6.83
C ALA A 75 -5.72 0.12 -8.05
N GLN A 76 -4.71 -0.72 -8.27
CA GLN A 76 -4.73 -1.75 -9.31
C GLN A 76 -5.67 -2.92 -8.95
N THR A 77 -5.84 -3.21 -7.66
CA THR A 77 -6.59 -4.37 -7.15
C THR A 77 -7.83 -3.98 -6.35
N GLY A 78 -7.98 -2.71 -5.99
CA GLY A 78 -9.11 -2.19 -5.22
C GLY A 78 -9.42 -0.74 -5.55
N TYR A 79 -10.17 -0.10 -4.65
CA TYR A 79 -10.57 1.30 -4.74
C TYR A 79 -9.88 2.11 -3.66
N VAL A 80 -9.55 3.37 -4.00
CA VAL A 80 -8.89 4.32 -3.10
C VAL A 80 -9.61 5.65 -3.21
N LYS A 81 -9.88 6.27 -2.06
CA LYS A 81 -10.23 7.70 -1.95
C LYS A 81 -9.09 8.43 -1.24
N LYS A 82 -8.64 9.53 -1.83
CA LYS A 82 -7.66 10.46 -1.25
C LYS A 82 -8.40 11.75 -0.88
N LEU A 83 -8.46 12.06 0.41
CA LEU A 83 -8.94 13.34 0.91
C LEU A 83 -7.76 14.19 1.36
N LYS A 84 -7.92 15.51 1.21
CA LYS A 84 -6.96 16.51 1.65
C LYS A 84 -7.62 17.40 2.67
N ALA A 85 -6.99 17.56 3.82
CA ALA A 85 -7.60 18.23 4.96
C ALA A 85 -6.67 19.30 5.54
N ARG A 86 -7.20 20.51 5.73
CA ARG A 86 -6.49 21.66 6.31
C ARG A 86 -6.83 21.86 7.78
N LEU A 87 -5.80 21.88 8.63
CA LEU A 87 -5.98 22.12 10.06
C LEU A 87 -6.14 23.62 10.35
N VAL A 88 -7.02 23.95 11.30
CA VAL A 88 -7.27 25.34 11.74
C VAL A 88 -6.35 25.76 12.88
N GLY A 89 -5.87 24.78 13.66
CA GLY A 89 -5.12 25.06 14.87
C GLY A 89 -4.37 23.85 15.40
N ARG A 90 -4.04 23.94 16.68
CA ARG A 90 -3.28 22.91 17.38
C ARG A 90 -4.10 21.62 17.49
N ILE A 91 -3.45 20.49 17.28
CA ILE A 91 -4.01 19.18 17.56
C ILE A 91 -3.30 18.54 18.75
N ILE A 92 -4.08 17.85 19.55
CA ILE A 92 -3.63 17.01 20.64
C ILE A 92 -4.18 15.63 20.35
N HIS A 93 -3.33 14.62 20.26
CA HIS A 93 -3.79 13.24 20.16
C HIS A 93 -2.96 12.37 21.10
N GLY A 94 -3.61 11.47 21.85
CA GLY A 94 -2.93 10.57 22.78
C GLY A 94 -2.76 11.11 24.21
N LEU A 95 -3.47 12.17 24.59
CA LEU A 95 -3.39 12.72 25.95
C LEU A 95 -3.94 11.70 26.96
N GLY A 96 -3.14 11.36 27.98
CA GLY A 96 -3.48 10.36 28.99
C GLY A 96 -2.94 8.94 28.75
N ALA A 97 -2.16 8.68 27.69
CA ALA A 97 -1.43 7.42 27.56
C ALA A 97 -0.33 7.34 28.65
N GLY A 98 -0.17 6.17 29.26
CA GLY A 98 0.72 5.96 30.41
C GLY A 98 2.21 6.11 30.06
N HIS A 99 2.71 7.35 30.10
CA HIS A 99 4.13 7.67 29.96
C HIS A 99 4.56 8.68 31.05
N ILE A 100 5.88 8.89 31.18
CA ILE A 100 6.54 9.69 32.25
C ILE A 100 5.94 11.10 32.41
N ARG A 101 5.34 11.64 31.35
CA ARG A 101 4.49 12.84 31.39
C ARG A 101 3.05 12.42 31.08
N GLU A 102 2.08 12.87 31.88
CA GLU A 102 0.63 12.67 31.73
C GLU A 102 0.03 13.27 30.43
N THR A 103 0.89 13.80 29.55
CA THR A 103 0.58 14.63 28.39
C THR A 103 1.34 14.13 27.15
N SER A 104 1.13 12.86 26.82
CA SER A 104 1.69 12.20 25.65
C SER A 104 1.04 12.68 24.35
N LEU A 105 1.88 12.95 23.35
CA LEU A 105 1.46 13.00 21.95
C LEU A 105 1.60 11.60 21.35
N THR A 106 0.69 11.22 20.47
CA THR A 106 0.81 9.98 19.70
C THR A 106 1.89 10.14 18.64
N ILE A 107 3.04 9.52 18.91
CA ILE A 107 4.19 9.46 18.00
C ILE A 107 4.27 8.05 17.42
N HIS A 108 4.44 7.96 16.10
CA HIS A 108 4.62 6.68 15.43
C HIS A 108 5.94 6.03 15.89
N PRO A 109 5.93 4.78 16.39
CA PRO A 109 7.07 4.19 17.07
C PRO A 109 8.28 3.92 16.16
N VAL A 110 8.06 3.83 14.85
CA VAL A 110 9.12 3.61 13.84
C VAL A 110 9.64 4.94 13.28
N TYR A 111 8.75 5.76 12.71
CA TYR A 111 9.12 7.00 12.03
C TYR A 111 9.40 8.18 12.95
N GLY A 112 8.93 8.15 14.20
CA GLY A 112 9.10 9.25 15.13
C GLY A 112 8.30 10.51 14.80
N LEU A 113 7.33 10.40 13.89
CA LEU A 113 6.42 11.47 13.46
C LEU A 113 5.12 11.42 14.27
N PRO A 114 4.49 12.57 14.53
CA PRO A 114 3.15 12.57 15.11
C PRO A 114 2.12 12.10 14.08
N TYR A 115 1.18 11.29 14.54
CA TYR A 115 0.15 10.73 13.68
C TYR A 115 -1.16 10.53 14.44
N ILE A 116 -2.26 10.45 13.68
CA ILE A 116 -3.57 10.06 14.17
C ILE A 116 -3.80 8.61 13.68
N PRO A 117 -4.01 7.66 14.60
CA PRO A 117 -4.31 6.28 14.23
C PRO A 117 -5.60 6.17 13.40
N ALA A 118 -5.60 5.27 12.43
CA ALA A 118 -6.75 4.88 11.62
C ALA A 118 -7.98 4.51 12.48
N SER A 119 -7.76 3.87 13.62
CA SER A 119 -8.82 3.53 14.58
C SER A 119 -9.49 4.77 15.18
N SER A 120 -8.73 5.84 15.46
CA SER A 120 -9.28 7.12 15.92
C SER A 120 -10.14 7.75 14.83
N VAL A 121 -9.66 7.73 13.58
CA VAL A 121 -10.41 8.26 12.44
C VAL A 121 -11.71 7.48 12.26
N LYS A 122 -11.63 6.16 12.14
CA LYS A 122 -12.79 5.29 12.02
C LYS A 122 -13.77 5.46 13.18
N GLY A 123 -13.25 5.56 14.41
CA GLY A 123 -14.06 5.77 15.61
C GLY A 123 -14.81 7.10 15.59
N LEU A 124 -14.14 8.18 15.19
CA LEU A 124 -14.77 9.50 15.01
C LEU A 124 -15.89 9.43 13.98
N VAL A 125 -15.60 8.93 12.78
CA VAL A 125 -16.56 8.89 11.68
C VAL A 125 -17.74 7.98 12.01
N ARG A 126 -17.49 6.86 12.70
CA ARG A 126 -18.55 5.96 13.21
C ARG A 126 -19.44 6.64 14.24
N HIS A 127 -18.85 7.35 15.20
CA HIS A 127 -19.60 8.07 16.22
C HIS A 127 -20.44 9.20 15.60
N TRP A 128 -19.86 9.94 14.66
CA TRP A 128 -20.57 10.97 13.89
C TRP A 128 -21.74 10.39 13.11
N PHE A 129 -21.52 9.26 12.44
CA PHE A 129 -22.59 8.55 11.74
C PHE A 129 -23.72 8.10 12.68
N ILE A 130 -23.39 7.57 13.86
CA ILE A 130 -24.40 7.12 14.83
C ILE A 130 -25.26 8.30 15.33
N GLU A 131 -24.65 9.45 15.61
CA GLU A 131 -25.43 10.65 15.98
C GLU A 131 -26.28 11.16 14.82
N ALA A 132 -25.73 11.19 13.60
CA ALA A 132 -26.42 11.76 12.45
C ALA A 132 -27.55 10.88 11.86
N TYR A 133 -27.38 9.54 11.88
CA TYR A 133 -28.25 8.60 11.17
C TYR A 133 -28.87 7.51 12.07
N CYS A 134 -28.47 7.43 13.34
CA CYS A 134 -28.94 6.41 14.28
C CYS A 134 -29.46 7.02 15.59
N GLU A 135 -29.72 8.32 15.63
CA GLU A 135 -30.25 9.04 16.81
C GLU A 135 -29.39 8.83 18.09
N GLY A 136 -28.08 8.61 17.92
CA GLY A 136 -27.16 8.34 19.03
C GLY A 136 -27.19 6.88 19.53
N GLU A 137 -28.02 6.00 18.94
CA GLU A 137 -28.17 4.62 19.37
C GLU A 137 -27.31 3.65 18.55
N GLU A 138 -26.22 3.14 19.15
CA GLU A 138 -25.28 2.22 18.47
C GLU A 138 -25.95 0.93 17.95
N LYS A 139 -27.07 0.49 18.54
CA LYS A 139 -27.80 -0.70 18.09
C LYS A 139 -28.38 -0.55 16.69
N GLN A 140 -28.82 0.67 16.33
CA GLN A 140 -29.45 0.94 15.03
C GLN A 140 -28.44 0.85 13.87
N LEU A 141 -27.13 0.95 14.15
CA LEU A 141 -26.09 0.71 13.15
C LEU A 141 -26.20 -0.68 12.50
N ASN A 142 -26.66 -1.69 13.24
CA ASN A 142 -26.84 -3.05 12.71
C ASN A 142 -27.99 -3.15 11.71
N GLU A 143 -28.97 -2.26 11.81
CA GLU A 143 -30.16 -2.20 10.97
C GLU A 143 -29.93 -1.31 9.75
N HIS A 144 -28.97 -0.39 9.82
CA HIS A 144 -28.64 0.51 8.73
C HIS A 144 -27.78 -0.15 7.64
N GLU A 145 -28.28 -0.22 6.41
CA GLU A 145 -27.64 -0.89 5.26
C GLU A 145 -26.19 -0.42 5.03
N ILE A 146 -26.00 0.88 4.75
CA ILE A 146 -24.68 1.43 4.37
C ILE A 146 -23.69 1.46 5.56
N GLY A 147 -24.13 1.97 6.72
CA GLY A 147 -23.27 2.08 7.91
C GLY A 147 -22.74 0.73 8.39
N ARG A 148 -23.58 -0.32 8.35
CA ARG A 148 -23.18 -1.68 8.70
C ARG A 148 -22.04 -2.20 7.83
N GLU A 149 -22.13 -2.01 6.51
CA GLU A 149 -21.13 -2.49 5.56
C GLU A 149 -19.83 -1.68 5.65
N ILE A 150 -19.89 -0.37 5.92
CA ILE A 150 -18.69 0.47 6.04
C ILE A 150 -17.92 0.14 7.33
N PHE A 151 -18.59 0.16 8.49
CA PHE A 151 -17.91 0.03 9.78
C PHE A 151 -17.73 -1.43 10.21
N GLY A 152 -18.61 -2.33 9.77
CA GLY A 152 -18.74 -3.68 10.29
C GLY A 152 -19.50 -3.73 11.61
N THR A 153 -19.81 -4.95 12.03
CA THR A 153 -20.48 -5.28 13.30
C THR A 153 -19.74 -6.42 13.98
N GLN A 154 -20.27 -6.95 15.08
CA GLN A 154 -19.72 -8.14 15.72
C GLN A 154 -19.81 -9.38 14.83
N GLY A 155 -20.80 -9.45 13.94
CA GLY A 155 -21.01 -10.59 13.02
C GLY A 155 -20.34 -10.42 11.65
N ASN A 156 -20.11 -9.18 11.21
CA ASN A 156 -19.67 -8.86 9.85
C ASN A 156 -18.45 -7.93 9.85
N LYS A 157 -17.46 -8.23 9.00
CA LYS A 157 -16.31 -7.35 8.78
C LYS A 157 -16.72 -6.16 7.90
N GLY A 158 -16.32 -4.95 8.29
CA GLY A 158 -16.50 -3.77 7.45
C GLY A 158 -15.65 -3.80 6.18
N ILE A 159 -16.21 -3.28 5.09
CA ILE A 159 -15.61 -3.26 3.74
C ILE A 159 -14.59 -2.13 3.60
N VAL A 160 -14.85 -0.97 4.20
CA VAL A 160 -13.99 0.22 4.08
C VAL A 160 -12.87 0.17 5.13
N GLN A 161 -11.64 0.38 4.66
CA GLN A 161 -10.45 0.49 5.47
C GLN A 161 -10.04 1.95 5.60
N PHE A 162 -9.86 2.39 6.85
CA PHE A 162 -9.33 3.70 7.19
C PHE A 162 -7.83 3.58 7.42
N HIS A 163 -7.06 4.57 6.97
CA HIS A 163 -5.61 4.61 7.11
C HIS A 163 -5.16 5.70 8.09
N ASP A 164 -3.98 5.51 8.66
CA ASP A 164 -3.36 6.46 9.58
C ASP A 164 -3.17 7.84 8.91
N ILE A 165 -3.28 8.92 9.68
CA ILE A 165 -3.03 10.29 9.19
C ILE A 165 -1.72 10.78 9.80
N PHE A 166 -0.72 11.08 8.98
CA PHE A 166 0.58 11.60 9.45
C PHE A 166 0.60 13.13 9.39
N LEU A 167 1.09 13.75 10.46
CA LEU A 167 1.17 15.20 10.60
C LEU A 167 2.58 15.67 10.18
N ILE A 168 2.80 15.84 8.88
CA ILE A 168 4.12 16.10 8.28
C ILE A 168 4.24 17.54 7.80
N GLU A 169 3.31 17.97 6.94
CA GLU A 169 3.36 19.29 6.29
C GLU A 169 3.24 20.40 7.34
N GLY A 170 4.21 21.31 7.36
CA GLY A 170 4.26 22.40 8.35
C GLY A 170 4.42 21.92 9.79
N LEU A 171 4.90 20.70 10.04
CA LEU A 171 5.03 20.12 11.38
C LEU A 171 5.78 21.04 12.35
N GLN A 172 5.13 21.35 13.47
CA GLN A 172 5.72 22.05 14.62
C GLN A 172 5.22 21.46 15.93
N LEU A 173 6.10 21.44 16.95
CA LEU A 173 5.73 21.14 18.33
C LEU A 173 5.65 22.42 19.15
N THR A 174 4.47 22.69 19.70
CA THR A 174 4.21 23.91 20.47
C THR A 174 3.77 23.56 21.88
N GLY A 175 4.39 24.18 22.88
CA GLY A 175 3.97 24.02 24.27
C GLY A 175 2.68 24.79 24.54
N ASP A 176 1.81 24.22 25.37
CA ASP A 176 0.57 24.84 25.81
C ASP A 176 0.33 24.56 27.29
N VAL A 177 -0.65 25.24 27.90
CA VAL A 177 -0.94 25.13 29.33
C VAL A 177 -2.43 24.98 29.61
N LEU A 178 -2.77 24.01 30.46
CA LEU A 178 -4.10 23.85 31.02
C LEU A 178 -4.07 24.26 32.48
N ALA A 179 -4.86 25.25 32.88
CA ALA A 179 -4.99 25.65 34.27
C ALA A 179 -6.26 25.00 34.87
N VAL A 180 -6.09 23.95 35.67
CA VAL A 180 -7.23 23.27 36.33
C VAL A 180 -7.57 24.03 37.62
N HIS A 181 -8.75 24.64 37.67
CA HIS A 181 -9.21 25.43 38.83
C HIS A 181 -9.75 24.56 39.98
N MET A 182 -10.33 23.40 39.67
CA MET A 182 -11.13 22.59 40.61
C MET A 182 -10.53 21.19 40.78
N LYS A 183 -9.21 21.11 40.98
CA LYS A 183 -8.50 19.82 40.99
C LYS A 183 -8.99 18.89 42.10
N GLU A 184 -9.16 19.41 43.31
CA GLU A 184 -9.57 18.60 44.48
C GLU A 184 -10.99 18.05 44.32
N TYR A 185 -11.83 18.74 43.54
CA TYR A 185 -13.17 18.25 43.18
C TYR A 185 -13.12 17.08 42.21
N TYR A 186 -12.33 17.18 41.14
CA TYR A 186 -12.17 16.07 40.19
C TYR A 186 -11.50 14.84 40.82
N GLU A 187 -10.70 15.02 41.88
CA GLU A 187 -10.10 13.93 42.66
C GLU A 187 -11.05 13.36 43.73
N GLY A 188 -12.25 13.95 43.92
CA GLY A 188 -13.21 13.52 44.94
C GLY A 188 -12.84 13.90 46.38
N ASN A 189 -11.83 14.75 46.56
CA ASN A 189 -11.30 15.16 47.87
C ASN A 189 -12.09 16.33 48.49
N ARG A 190 -12.72 17.18 47.68
CA ARG A 190 -13.44 18.38 48.14
C ARG A 190 -14.59 18.76 47.21
N ALA A 191 -15.60 19.47 47.69
CA ALA A 191 -16.62 20.07 46.83
C ALA A 191 -16.01 21.11 45.86
N ALA A 192 -16.68 21.36 44.74
CA ALA A 192 -16.30 22.38 43.78
C ALA A 192 -16.48 23.79 44.38
N THR A 193 -15.39 24.45 44.74
CA THR A 193 -15.37 25.77 45.37
C THR A 193 -14.38 26.70 44.69
N ASP A 194 -14.76 27.98 44.50
CA ASP A 194 -13.96 28.98 43.77
C ASP A 194 -12.72 29.50 44.53
N ASP A 195 -12.45 28.98 45.72
CA ASP A 195 -11.27 29.31 46.53
C ASP A 195 -10.04 28.43 46.21
N GLN A 196 -10.20 27.43 45.34
CA GLN A 196 -9.09 26.57 44.91
C GLN A 196 -8.15 27.30 43.95
N LYS A 197 -6.84 27.14 44.16
CA LYS A 197 -5.83 27.75 43.29
C LYS A 197 -5.69 26.96 41.99
N PRO A 198 -5.66 27.62 40.81
CA PRO A 198 -5.40 26.94 39.55
C PRO A 198 -4.07 26.18 39.57
N VAL A 199 -4.07 24.95 39.06
CA VAL A 199 -2.86 24.14 38.89
C VAL A 199 -2.52 24.12 37.39
N PRO A 200 -1.50 24.87 36.93
CA PRO A 200 -1.06 24.84 35.55
C PRO A 200 -0.37 23.52 35.22
N VAL A 201 -0.85 22.86 34.17
CA VAL A 201 -0.26 21.64 33.59
C VAL A 201 0.15 21.97 32.17
N SER A 202 1.46 21.99 31.92
CA SER A 202 1.99 22.22 30.58
C SER A 202 2.02 20.92 29.77
N PHE A 203 1.66 21.02 28.49
CA PHE A 203 1.65 19.89 27.56
C PHE A 203 2.10 20.28 26.17
N TRP A 204 2.51 19.29 25.38
CA TRP A 204 2.86 19.48 23.98
C TRP A 204 1.64 19.39 23.09
N THR A 205 1.61 20.22 22.06
CA THR A 205 0.64 20.21 20.97
C THR A 205 1.38 20.10 19.65
N VAL A 206 0.71 19.56 18.64
CA VAL A 206 1.22 19.50 17.27
C VAL A 206 0.50 20.55 16.44
N MET A 207 1.23 21.23 15.58
CA MET A 207 0.66 21.97 14.47
C MET A 207 1.14 21.33 13.17
N ALA A 208 0.22 21.20 12.23
CA ALA A 208 0.47 20.84 10.84
C ALA A 208 -0.47 21.72 10.00
N THR A 209 -0.11 21.98 8.76
CA THR A 209 -0.93 22.81 7.86
C THR A 209 -1.96 21.97 7.13
N GLU A 210 -1.53 20.84 6.59
CA GLU A 210 -2.33 19.99 5.71
C GLU A 210 -1.98 18.52 5.90
N VAL A 211 -2.94 17.64 5.65
CA VAL A 211 -2.77 16.19 5.74
C VAL A 211 -3.49 15.47 4.62
N ASP A 212 -2.90 14.36 4.18
CA ASP A 212 -3.52 13.38 3.29
C ASP A 212 -4.21 12.28 4.11
N ILE A 213 -5.47 11.99 3.77
CA ILE A 213 -6.29 10.95 4.37
C ILE A 213 -6.67 9.95 3.28
N TYR A 214 -6.41 8.67 3.52
CA TYR A 214 -6.73 7.61 2.58
C TYR A 214 -7.80 6.68 3.14
N LEU A 215 -8.78 6.36 2.30
CA LEU A 215 -9.75 5.29 2.53
C LEU A 215 -9.62 4.28 1.39
N THR A 216 -9.68 2.98 1.71
CA THR A 216 -9.58 1.94 0.69
C THR A 216 -10.67 0.88 0.83
N ALA A 217 -11.01 0.25 -0.28
CA ALA A 217 -11.85 -0.93 -0.32
C ALA A 217 -11.25 -1.95 -1.29
N ASN A 218 -11.47 -3.24 -1.05
CA ASN A 218 -10.99 -4.30 -1.93
C ASN A 218 -12.06 -4.63 -2.98
N ARG A 219 -11.66 -4.85 -4.24
CA ARG A 219 -12.58 -5.25 -5.31
C ARG A 219 -13.17 -6.65 -5.09
N SER A 220 -12.50 -7.49 -4.31
CA SER A 220 -12.94 -8.85 -3.97
C SER A 220 -13.89 -8.94 -2.77
N ALA A 221 -14.43 -7.82 -2.29
CA ALA A 221 -15.53 -7.85 -1.31
C ALA A 221 -16.73 -8.61 -1.92
N PRO A 222 -17.62 -9.23 -1.11
CA PRO A 222 -18.76 -10.00 -1.64
C PRO A 222 -19.78 -9.17 -2.43
N GLN A 223 -19.62 -7.84 -2.47
CA GLN A 223 -20.48 -6.91 -3.19
C GLN A 223 -19.95 -6.60 -4.59
N ASN A 224 -20.82 -6.10 -5.46
CA ASN A 224 -20.38 -5.67 -6.80
C ASN A 224 -19.53 -4.38 -6.73
N ASP A 225 -18.83 -4.09 -7.82
CA ASP A 225 -17.92 -2.94 -7.94
C ASP A 225 -18.63 -1.59 -7.68
N GLU A 226 -19.85 -1.43 -8.19
CA GLU A 226 -20.65 -0.21 -8.05
C GLU A 226 -21.02 0.07 -6.59
N GLU A 227 -21.45 -0.97 -5.86
CA GLU A 227 -21.80 -0.85 -4.46
C GLU A 227 -20.57 -0.54 -3.61
N THR A 228 -19.42 -1.17 -3.90
CA THR A 228 -18.16 -0.88 -3.20
C THR A 228 -17.74 0.57 -3.38
N VAL A 229 -17.88 1.13 -4.59
CA VAL A 229 -17.62 2.55 -4.86
C VAL A 229 -18.59 3.44 -4.09
N ARG A 230 -19.89 3.13 -4.08
CA ARG A 230 -20.92 3.83 -3.31
C ARG A 230 -20.58 3.89 -1.81
N LEU A 231 -20.16 2.76 -1.22
CA LEU A 231 -19.76 2.69 0.19
C LEU A 231 -18.52 3.56 0.48
N LEU A 232 -17.55 3.54 -0.43
CA LEU A 232 -16.31 4.32 -0.27
C LEU A 232 -16.56 5.83 -0.39
N GLU A 233 -17.46 6.23 -1.29
CA GLU A 233 -17.91 7.63 -1.43
C GLU A 233 -18.67 8.11 -0.18
N ALA A 234 -19.58 7.30 0.35
CA ALA A 234 -20.28 7.62 1.60
C ALA A 234 -19.28 7.76 2.76
N ALA A 235 -18.32 6.83 2.90
CA ALA A 235 -17.29 6.91 3.92
C ALA A 235 -16.41 8.16 3.78
N ALA A 236 -16.06 8.55 2.56
CA ALA A 236 -15.31 9.77 2.27
C ALA A 236 -16.09 11.03 2.71
N LEU A 237 -17.37 11.11 2.35
CA LEU A 237 -18.24 12.23 2.73
C LEU A 237 -18.41 12.34 4.25
N TRP A 238 -18.68 11.23 4.92
CA TRP A 238 -18.81 11.22 6.39
C TRP A 238 -17.49 11.55 7.08
N THR A 239 -16.36 11.16 6.50
CA THR A 239 -15.04 11.55 7.01
C THR A 239 -14.84 13.05 6.93
N GLN A 240 -15.22 13.67 5.80
CA GLN A 240 -15.22 15.13 5.64
C GLN A 240 -16.09 15.80 6.71
N GLN A 241 -17.35 15.38 6.87
CA GLN A 241 -18.28 15.99 7.82
C GLN A 241 -17.83 15.83 9.27
N ALA A 242 -17.42 14.63 9.67
CA ALA A 242 -17.00 14.37 11.04
C ALA A 242 -15.76 15.20 11.43
N LEU A 243 -14.78 15.34 10.52
CA LEU A 243 -13.57 16.13 10.78
C LEU A 243 -13.83 17.64 10.84
N THR A 244 -14.71 18.16 9.98
CA THR A 244 -15.05 19.60 9.99
C THR A 244 -15.95 19.97 11.16
N GLU A 245 -16.95 19.15 11.48
CA GLU A 245 -17.93 19.45 12.53
C GLU A 245 -17.42 19.15 13.94
N TRP A 246 -16.75 18.02 14.14
CA TRP A 246 -16.39 17.52 15.48
C TRP A 246 -14.88 17.56 15.78
N GLY A 247 -14.05 17.54 14.74
CA GLY A 247 -12.61 17.44 14.87
C GLY A 247 -12.16 16.12 15.50
N ILE A 248 -10.85 15.95 15.66
CA ILE A 248 -10.27 14.70 16.14
C ILE A 248 -9.18 14.92 17.19
N GLY A 249 -9.04 13.94 18.09
CA GLY A 249 -8.07 13.98 19.18
C GLY A 249 -8.68 14.44 20.50
N SER A 250 -7.85 15.00 21.37
CA SER A 250 -8.22 15.38 22.73
C SER A 250 -8.61 16.85 22.79
N LYS A 251 -9.55 17.17 23.70
CA LYS A 251 -10.02 18.55 23.97
C LYS A 251 -10.61 19.26 22.74
N THR A 252 -11.29 18.52 21.87
CA THR A 252 -11.98 19.07 20.69
C THR A 252 -13.02 20.12 21.05
N SER A 253 -13.69 19.99 22.20
CA SER A 253 -14.63 20.99 22.75
C SER A 253 -13.97 22.34 23.07
N SER A 254 -12.67 22.37 23.32
CA SER A 254 -11.87 23.59 23.50
C SER A 254 -11.22 24.09 22.20
N GLY A 255 -11.58 23.50 21.06
CA GLY A 255 -11.14 23.92 19.73
C GLY A 255 -9.89 23.23 19.17
N TYR A 256 -9.32 22.23 19.86
CA TYR A 256 -8.19 21.47 19.33
C TYR A 256 -8.62 20.48 18.25
N GLY A 257 -7.73 20.19 17.30
CA GLY A 257 -7.92 19.12 16.30
C GLY A 257 -9.04 19.40 15.28
N ARG A 258 -9.32 20.67 15.01
CA ARG A 258 -10.34 21.11 14.06
C ARG A 258 -9.78 21.26 12.65
N PHE A 259 -10.58 20.87 11.67
CA PHE A 259 -10.29 21.05 10.24
C PHE A 259 -11.25 22.08 9.66
N ALA A 260 -10.73 23.04 8.90
CA ALA A 260 -11.58 24.04 8.24
C ALA A 260 -12.18 23.46 6.96
N GLU A 261 -11.38 22.66 6.27
CA GLU A 261 -11.64 22.24 4.91
C GLU A 261 -11.15 20.80 4.75
N VAL A 262 -12.02 19.94 4.25
CA VAL A 262 -11.69 18.56 3.87
C VAL A 262 -12.32 18.33 2.51
N TYR A 263 -11.51 18.02 1.51
CA TYR A 263 -11.95 17.87 0.13
C TYR A 263 -11.52 16.53 -0.44
N ASP A 264 -12.38 15.92 -1.27
CA ASP A 264 -12.02 14.76 -2.07
C ASP A 264 -11.17 15.21 -3.26
N VAL A 265 -9.90 14.81 -3.25
CA VAL A 265 -8.93 15.12 -4.31
C VAL A 265 -8.61 13.89 -5.17
N THR A 266 -9.42 12.83 -5.06
CA THR A 266 -9.18 11.56 -5.74
C THR A 266 -9.09 11.75 -7.25
N GLU A 267 -10.07 12.41 -7.87
CA GLU A 267 -10.08 12.60 -9.33
C GLU A 267 -9.02 13.59 -9.81
N MET A 268 -8.77 14.65 -9.05
CA MET A 268 -7.91 15.75 -9.48
C MET A 268 -6.43 15.48 -9.24
N GLU A 269 -6.06 14.93 -8.08
CA GLU A 269 -4.66 14.71 -7.69
C GLU A 269 -4.24 13.24 -7.83
N PHE A 270 -5.10 12.28 -7.47
CA PHE A 270 -4.67 10.88 -7.32
C PHE A 270 -4.83 10.03 -8.60
N LEU A 271 -6.00 10.01 -9.23
CA LEU A 271 -6.26 9.19 -10.43
C LEU A 271 -5.33 9.48 -11.62
N PRO A 272 -4.93 10.74 -11.90
CA PRO A 272 -3.98 11.02 -12.99
C PRO A 272 -2.62 10.33 -12.77
N ILE A 273 -2.18 10.23 -11.51
CA ILE A 273 -0.93 9.56 -11.14
C ILE A 273 -1.09 8.05 -11.33
N VAL A 274 -2.22 7.47 -10.90
CA VAL A 274 -2.51 6.04 -11.07
C VAL A 274 -2.53 5.66 -12.55
N GLN A 275 -3.21 6.45 -13.41
CA GLN A 275 -3.26 6.20 -14.85
C GLN A 275 -1.88 6.24 -15.50
N LYS A 276 -1.06 7.24 -15.14
CA LYS A 276 0.32 7.35 -15.62
C LYS A 276 1.15 6.13 -15.22
N GLU A 277 0.98 5.65 -14.00
CA GLU A 277 1.69 4.48 -13.50
C GLU A 277 1.25 3.18 -14.17
N GLN A 278 -0.05 3.01 -14.41
CA GLN A 278 -0.59 1.88 -15.18
C GLN A 278 -0.01 1.81 -16.59
N VAL A 279 0.02 2.95 -17.30
CA VAL A 279 0.62 3.03 -18.64
C VAL A 279 2.11 2.67 -18.59
N ARG A 280 2.85 3.15 -17.58
CA ARG A 280 4.27 2.81 -17.39
C ARG A 280 4.48 1.31 -17.19
N LEU A 281 3.68 0.68 -16.33
CA LEU A 281 3.78 -0.76 -16.04
C LEU A 281 3.40 -1.61 -17.25
N GLU A 282 2.38 -1.23 -18.02
CA GLU A 282 2.01 -1.91 -19.26
C GLU A 282 3.13 -1.83 -20.32
N GLN A 283 3.77 -0.67 -20.45
CA GLN A 283 4.92 -0.49 -21.35
C GLN A 283 6.09 -1.37 -20.93
N GLN A 284 6.46 -1.38 -19.64
CA GLN A 284 7.53 -2.24 -19.12
C GLN A 284 7.23 -3.72 -19.31
N LYS A 285 5.97 -4.14 -19.12
CA LYS A 285 5.55 -5.52 -19.34
C LYS A 285 5.71 -5.93 -20.81
N LYS A 286 5.25 -5.09 -21.74
CA LYS A 286 5.41 -5.31 -23.19
C LYS A 286 6.88 -5.37 -23.59
N GLU A 287 7.71 -4.48 -23.06
CA GLU A 287 9.15 -4.46 -23.33
C GLU A 287 9.84 -5.74 -22.84
N ARG A 288 9.48 -6.20 -21.64
CA ARG A 288 10.00 -7.44 -21.07
C ARG A 288 9.56 -8.67 -21.87
N GLU A 289 8.29 -8.75 -22.27
CA GLU A 289 7.77 -9.83 -23.11
C GLU A 289 8.47 -9.88 -24.47
N MET A 290 8.69 -8.72 -25.10
CA MET A 290 9.47 -8.62 -26.34
C MET A 290 10.93 -9.07 -26.16
N LEU A 291 11.59 -8.67 -25.07
CA LEU A 291 12.97 -9.06 -24.78
C LEU A 291 13.09 -10.57 -24.53
N GLU A 292 12.16 -11.14 -23.76
CA GLU A 292 12.10 -12.58 -23.50
C GLU A 292 11.84 -13.36 -24.80
N GLN A 293 10.97 -12.86 -25.68
CA GLN A 293 10.72 -13.47 -26.99
C GLN A 293 11.96 -13.42 -27.90
N ARG A 294 12.63 -12.26 -27.99
CA ARG A 294 13.87 -12.12 -28.77
C ARG A 294 14.96 -13.05 -28.26
N LYS A 295 15.11 -13.18 -26.94
CA LYS A 295 16.08 -14.09 -26.32
C LYS A 295 15.78 -15.55 -26.66
N ARG A 296 14.51 -15.97 -26.61
CA ARG A 296 14.09 -17.32 -27.01
C ARG A 296 14.39 -17.58 -28.49
N GLU A 297 14.10 -16.63 -29.37
CA GLU A 297 14.41 -16.74 -30.80
C GLU A 297 15.91 -16.84 -31.07
N GLU A 298 16.74 -16.08 -30.34
CA GLU A 298 18.21 -16.13 -30.45
C GLU A 298 18.77 -17.46 -29.92
N GLU A 299 18.31 -17.93 -28.76
CA GLU A 299 18.69 -19.24 -28.19
C GLU A 299 18.29 -20.39 -29.12
N GLU A 300 17.11 -20.31 -29.73
CA GLU A 300 16.62 -21.29 -30.68
C GLU A 300 17.43 -21.28 -31.98
N LYS A 301 17.75 -20.09 -32.52
CA LYS A 301 18.64 -19.95 -33.68
C LYS A 301 20.04 -20.49 -33.38
N ALA A 302 20.59 -20.21 -32.20
CA ALA A 302 21.88 -20.73 -31.77
C ALA A 302 21.85 -22.27 -31.63
N ARG A 303 20.78 -22.83 -31.05
CA ARG A 303 20.56 -24.28 -30.97
C ARG A 303 20.50 -24.90 -32.37
N LEU A 304 19.74 -24.32 -33.29
CA LEU A 304 19.68 -24.78 -34.68
C LEU A 304 21.05 -24.66 -35.38
N ALA A 305 21.83 -23.63 -35.09
CA ALA A 305 23.17 -23.45 -35.65
C ALA A 305 24.19 -24.52 -35.16
N LEU A 306 24.01 -25.06 -33.95
CA LEU A 306 24.83 -26.15 -33.41
C LEU A 306 24.47 -27.53 -33.98
N LEU A 307 23.25 -27.72 -34.47
CA LEU A 307 22.81 -28.99 -35.08
C LEU A 307 23.46 -29.19 -36.45
N SER A 308 23.76 -30.45 -36.77
CA SER A 308 24.23 -30.83 -38.11
C SER A 308 23.15 -30.57 -39.17
N PRO A 309 23.49 -30.43 -40.47
CA PRO A 309 22.50 -30.26 -41.54
C PRO A 309 21.42 -31.35 -41.55
N GLU A 310 21.79 -32.57 -41.15
CA GLU A 310 20.90 -33.73 -41.06
C GLU A 310 19.90 -33.60 -39.90
N GLU A 311 20.36 -33.16 -38.72
CA GLU A 311 19.51 -32.97 -37.54
C GLU A 311 18.59 -31.75 -37.70
N ARG A 312 19.04 -30.70 -38.40
CA ARG A 312 18.19 -29.53 -38.74
C ARG A 312 16.98 -29.92 -39.57
N LEU A 313 17.16 -30.82 -40.54
CA LEU A 313 16.08 -31.28 -41.42
C LEU A 313 14.99 -32.03 -40.63
N VAL A 314 15.38 -32.82 -39.63
CA VAL A 314 14.43 -33.50 -38.71
C VAL A 314 13.58 -32.48 -37.96
N VAL A 315 14.23 -31.49 -37.32
CA VAL A 315 13.54 -30.45 -36.54
C VAL A 315 12.63 -29.58 -37.41
N GLU A 316 13.02 -29.31 -38.67
CA GLU A 316 12.19 -28.55 -39.61
C GLU A 316 10.91 -29.30 -40.00
N ILE A 317 11.00 -30.62 -40.16
CA ILE A 317 9.85 -31.47 -40.48
C ILE A 317 8.90 -31.63 -39.28
N GLU A 318 9.45 -31.76 -38.06
CA GLU A 318 8.65 -31.85 -36.83
C GLU A 318 7.84 -30.58 -36.52
N ARG A 319 8.27 -29.43 -37.04
CA ARG A 319 7.60 -28.12 -36.84
C ARG A 319 6.46 -27.84 -37.81
N LEU A 320 6.26 -28.68 -38.83
CA LEU A 320 5.23 -28.46 -39.82
C LEU A 320 3.84 -28.48 -39.16
N THR A 321 3.04 -27.44 -39.44
CA THR A 321 1.66 -27.33 -38.98
C THR A 321 0.69 -28.03 -39.94
N ASP A 322 -0.61 -27.98 -39.65
CA ASP A 322 -1.67 -28.50 -40.53
C ASP A 322 -2.11 -27.49 -41.60
N SER A 323 -1.33 -26.43 -41.80
CA SER A 323 -1.59 -25.45 -42.86
C SER A 323 -1.35 -26.06 -44.24
N GLN A 324 -2.15 -25.67 -45.24
CA GLN A 324 -1.98 -26.12 -46.64
C GLN A 324 -0.59 -25.77 -47.20
N THR A 325 0.00 -24.67 -46.74
CA THR A 325 1.36 -24.25 -47.12
C THR A 325 2.43 -25.21 -46.61
N ASP A 326 2.31 -25.68 -45.37
CA ASP A 326 3.24 -26.65 -44.78
C ASP A 326 3.04 -28.04 -45.36
N GLU A 327 1.79 -28.41 -45.65
CA GLU A 327 1.49 -29.66 -46.36
C GLU A 327 2.18 -29.69 -47.73
N GLN A 328 2.08 -28.62 -48.51
CA GLN A 328 2.72 -28.53 -49.82
C GLN A 328 4.25 -28.51 -49.72
N ARG A 329 4.80 -27.74 -48.77
CA ARG A 329 6.24 -27.67 -48.50
C ARG A 329 6.81 -29.04 -48.09
N SER A 330 6.07 -29.80 -47.28
CA SER A 330 6.44 -31.16 -46.86
C SER A 330 6.56 -32.12 -48.06
N LYS A 331 5.65 -31.99 -49.03
CA LYS A 331 5.57 -32.85 -50.21
C LYS A 331 6.63 -32.48 -51.24
N ASP A 332 7.04 -31.22 -51.33
CA ASP A 332 7.93 -30.74 -52.38
C ASP A 332 9.38 -30.59 -51.89
N VAL A 333 9.69 -29.49 -51.20
CA VAL A 333 11.07 -29.12 -50.84
C VAL A 333 11.66 -30.07 -49.80
N LEU A 334 10.92 -30.35 -48.72
CA LEU A 334 11.44 -31.17 -47.62
C LEU A 334 11.59 -32.64 -48.01
N TYR A 335 10.63 -33.18 -48.75
CA TYR A 335 10.74 -34.54 -49.31
C TYR A 335 11.97 -34.70 -50.21
N GLN A 336 12.25 -33.73 -51.09
CA GLN A 336 13.43 -33.79 -51.96
C GLN A 336 14.72 -33.80 -51.14
N GLN A 337 14.83 -32.92 -50.14
CA GLN A 337 16.00 -32.84 -49.27
C GLN A 337 16.22 -34.13 -48.46
N VAL A 338 15.16 -34.77 -47.96
CA VAL A 338 15.24 -36.04 -47.24
C VAL A 338 15.80 -37.16 -48.13
N ILE A 339 15.33 -37.26 -49.36
CA ILE A 339 15.78 -38.28 -50.32
C ILE A 339 17.21 -38.01 -50.80
N GLU A 340 17.57 -36.76 -51.07
CA GLU A 340 18.92 -36.37 -51.51
C GLU A 340 19.97 -36.61 -50.42
N GLN A 341 19.66 -36.27 -49.17
CA GLN A 341 20.56 -36.48 -48.03
C GLN A 341 20.57 -37.92 -47.51
N ARG A 342 19.66 -38.79 -48.00
CA ARG A 342 19.45 -40.16 -47.50
C ARG A 342 19.31 -40.24 -45.97
N ASN A 343 18.72 -39.22 -45.36
CA ASN A 343 18.64 -39.10 -43.91
C ASN A 343 17.44 -39.90 -43.38
N ARG A 344 17.73 -41.01 -42.70
CA ARG A 344 16.72 -41.92 -42.15
C ARG A 344 15.87 -41.30 -41.05
N GLN A 345 16.47 -40.49 -40.17
CA GLN A 345 15.73 -39.84 -39.08
C GLN A 345 14.75 -38.80 -39.64
N ALA A 346 15.13 -38.06 -40.68
CA ALA A 346 14.25 -37.09 -41.32
C ALA A 346 13.13 -37.78 -42.12
N ALA A 347 13.41 -38.96 -42.70
CA ALA A 347 12.39 -39.81 -43.34
C ALA A 347 11.35 -40.33 -42.32
N LEU A 348 11.77 -40.74 -41.12
CA LEU A 348 10.86 -41.12 -40.03
C LEU A 348 9.98 -39.95 -39.58
N ALA A 349 10.56 -38.75 -39.42
CA ALA A 349 9.81 -37.56 -39.06
C ALA A 349 8.77 -37.19 -40.14
N LEU A 350 9.13 -37.30 -41.43
CA LEU A 350 8.22 -36.99 -42.53
C LEU A 350 7.08 -38.01 -42.65
N GLN A 351 7.38 -39.28 -42.38
CA GLN A 351 6.37 -40.34 -42.27
C GLN A 351 5.37 -40.04 -41.14
N ALA A 352 5.86 -39.69 -39.95
CA ALA A 352 5.01 -39.36 -38.81
C ALA A 352 4.12 -38.14 -39.10
N TYR A 353 4.68 -37.10 -39.73
CA TYR A 353 3.91 -35.93 -40.15
C TYR A 353 2.82 -36.30 -41.17
N TRP A 354 3.14 -37.05 -42.23
CA TRP A 354 2.14 -37.47 -43.23
C TRP A 354 1.08 -38.41 -42.68
N GLN A 355 1.38 -39.21 -41.66
CA GLN A 355 0.38 -39.98 -40.92
C GLN A 355 -0.56 -39.07 -40.15
N ARG A 356 -0.02 -38.05 -39.46
CA ARG A 356 -0.78 -37.08 -38.68
C ARG A 356 -1.80 -36.32 -39.52
N ILE A 357 -1.41 -35.88 -40.72
CA ILE A 357 -2.29 -35.14 -41.65
C ILE A 357 -3.12 -36.05 -42.58
N GLY A 358 -3.09 -37.37 -42.40
CA GLY A 358 -3.86 -38.32 -43.21
C GLY A 358 -3.36 -38.50 -44.65
N GLN A 359 -2.16 -38.02 -44.98
CA GLN A 359 -1.50 -38.14 -46.28
C GLN A 359 -0.60 -39.39 -46.37
N TRP A 360 -0.89 -40.40 -45.55
CA TRP A 360 -0.20 -41.69 -45.49
C TRP A 360 -1.21 -42.84 -45.51
N GLY A 361 -1.16 -43.70 -46.53
CA GLY A 361 -2.06 -44.88 -46.62
C GLY A 361 -2.53 -45.20 -48.03
N LYS A 362 -3.63 -45.97 -48.15
CA LYS A 362 -4.14 -46.48 -49.45
C LYS A 362 -4.99 -45.47 -50.24
N SER A 363 -5.47 -44.40 -49.59
CA SER A 363 -6.42 -43.42 -50.15
C SER A 363 -5.78 -42.06 -50.48
N VAL A 364 -4.53 -42.06 -50.97
CA VAL A 364 -3.80 -40.85 -51.38
C VAL A 364 -3.56 -40.80 -52.89
N SER A 365 -3.28 -39.60 -53.41
CA SER A 365 -3.06 -39.40 -54.84
C SER A 365 -1.93 -40.29 -55.40
N LYS A 366 -2.02 -40.66 -56.69
CA LYS A 366 -1.01 -41.51 -57.37
C LYS A 366 0.41 -40.93 -57.26
N LYS A 367 0.55 -39.60 -57.28
CA LYS A 367 1.82 -38.89 -57.08
C LYS A 367 2.33 -38.99 -55.64
N GLN A 368 1.45 -38.89 -54.64
CA GLN A 368 1.83 -39.02 -53.23
C GLN A 368 2.22 -40.47 -52.90
N LYS A 369 1.54 -41.45 -53.48
CA LYS A 369 1.87 -42.87 -53.30
C LYS A 369 3.30 -43.20 -53.77
N GLN A 370 3.72 -42.65 -54.91
CA GLN A 370 5.11 -42.78 -55.39
C GLN A 370 6.15 -42.16 -54.44
N LYS A 371 5.81 -41.05 -53.77
CA LYS A 371 6.66 -40.42 -52.76
C LYS A 371 6.76 -41.30 -51.51
N ILE A 372 5.64 -41.87 -51.05
CA ILE A 372 5.59 -42.81 -49.92
C ILE A 372 6.42 -44.07 -50.21
N ASP A 373 6.29 -44.68 -51.39
CA ASP A 373 7.02 -45.89 -51.77
C ASP A 373 8.54 -45.65 -51.76
N LYS A 374 9.00 -44.51 -52.29
CA LYS A 374 10.42 -44.11 -52.25
C LYS A 374 10.93 -43.81 -50.84
N LEU A 375 10.09 -43.18 -50.00
CA LEU A 375 10.42 -42.94 -48.60
C LEU A 375 10.54 -44.26 -47.82
N GLN A 376 9.67 -45.23 -48.10
CA GLN A 376 9.72 -46.57 -47.51
C GLN A 376 10.95 -47.37 -47.96
N GLN A 377 11.39 -47.22 -49.21
CA GLN A 377 12.65 -47.80 -49.69
C GLN A 377 13.83 -47.25 -48.88
N LEU A 378 13.90 -45.94 -48.68
CA LEU A 378 14.95 -45.30 -47.88
C LEU A 378 14.96 -45.74 -46.41
N LEU A 379 13.79 -46.06 -45.84
CA LEU A 379 13.67 -46.54 -44.46
C LEU A 379 14.07 -48.01 -44.28
N ASN A 380 14.06 -48.79 -45.38
CA ASN A 380 14.33 -50.23 -45.41
C ASN A 380 15.71 -50.59 -45.99
N ASP A 381 16.40 -49.67 -46.66
CA ASP A 381 17.81 -49.84 -47.05
C ASP A 381 18.71 -49.71 -45.81
N GLU A 382 19.48 -50.77 -45.49
CA GLU A 382 20.47 -50.82 -44.39
C GLU A 382 21.78 -50.09 -44.72
#